data_AF-A0A243RR98-F1
#
_entry.id   AF-A0A243RR98-F1
#
_cell.length_a   1.000
_cell.length_b   1.000
_cell.length_c   1.000
_cell.angle_alpha   90.00
_cell.angle_beta   90.00
_cell.angle_gamma   90.00
#
_symmetry.space_group_name_H-M   'P 1'
#
loop_
_entity.id
_entity.type
_entity.pdbx_description
1 polymer ?
#
loop_
_entity_poly.entity_id
_entity_poly.type
_entity_poly.pdbx_seq_one_letter_code
_entity_poly.pdbx_strand_id
1 'polypeptide(L)'
;MTAVAAVPTTDPYRLVRLALRLDAVVTAVNGLAYLALTAPINDLLGLPAGLQYGIGAFLTVYGVAVWLIARPAAVNRTAVVAAVALNALWTVVSVAELAAGGLEVTTLGAVWVVMQAAVVGGFAALQWLGLRKAG
;
A
#
# COMPACT_ATOMS: atom_id res chain seq x y z
N MET A 1 -22.04 -45.92 11.09
CA MET A 1 -21.74 -44.51 11.46
C MET A 1 -20.89 -43.91 10.36
N THR A 2 -21.47 -43.10 9.47
CA THR A 2 -20.76 -42.39 8.41
C THR A 2 -20.09 -41.15 8.99
N ALA A 3 -18.76 -41.09 8.96
CA ALA A 3 -18.01 -39.91 9.38
C ALA A 3 -18.30 -38.76 8.40
N VAL A 4 -18.86 -37.66 8.92
CA VAL A 4 -18.97 -36.41 8.18
C VAL A 4 -17.56 -35.83 8.07
N ALA A 5 -16.98 -35.86 6.87
CA ALA A 5 -15.70 -35.22 6.62
C ALA A 5 -15.85 -33.71 6.87
N ALA A 6 -15.00 -33.15 7.73
CA ALA A 6 -14.96 -31.72 7.97
C ALA A 6 -14.56 -31.00 6.68
N VAL A 7 -15.43 -30.10 6.18
CA VAL A 7 -15.11 -29.23 5.06
C VAL A 7 -13.95 -28.31 5.48
N PRO A 8 -12.83 -28.24 4.73
CA PRO A 8 -11.76 -27.30 5.03
C PRO A 8 -12.31 -25.86 4.99
N THR A 9 -12.27 -25.14 6.12
CA THR A 9 -12.85 -23.79 6.30
C THR A 9 -11.90 -22.66 5.94
N THR A 10 -10.90 -22.92 5.08
CA THR A 10 -9.93 -21.89 4.71
C THR A 10 -10.55 -20.94 3.69
N ASP A 11 -10.86 -19.70 4.10
CA ASP A 11 -11.21 -18.60 3.18
C ASP A 11 -10.10 -18.44 2.13
N PRO A 12 -10.35 -18.73 0.83
CA PRO A 12 -9.33 -18.67 -0.21
C PRO A 12 -8.77 -17.25 -0.38
N TYR A 13 -9.52 -16.24 0.04
CA TYR A 13 -9.11 -14.84 -0.02
C TYR A 13 -8.51 -14.28 1.27
N ARG A 14 -8.25 -15.12 2.28
CA ARG A 14 -7.70 -14.67 3.57
C ARG A 14 -6.44 -13.82 3.42
N LEU A 15 -5.51 -14.25 2.54
CA LEU A 15 -4.28 -13.52 2.29
C LEU A 15 -4.53 -12.16 1.62
N VAL A 16 -5.41 -12.12 0.62
CA VAL A 16 -5.80 -10.87 -0.07
C VAL A 16 -6.39 -9.88 0.92
N ARG A 17 -7.30 -10.33 1.80
CA ARG A 17 -7.93 -9.48 2.82
C ARG A 17 -6.91 -8.93 3.81
N LEU A 18 -5.99 -9.78 4.28
CA LEU A 18 -4.95 -9.35 5.20
C LEU A 18 -4.04 -8.31 4.54
N ALA A 19 -3.58 -8.57 3.31
CA ALA A 19 -2.71 -7.68 2.57
C ALA A 19 -3.37 -6.32 2.30
N LEU A 20 -4.62 -6.29 1.85
CA LEU A 20 -5.37 -5.04 1.63
C LEU A 20 -5.59 -4.25 2.93
N ARG A 21 -5.89 -4.93 4.05
CA ARG A 21 -6.10 -4.24 5.33
C ARG A 21 -4.81 -3.63 5.87
N LEU A 22 -3.69 -4.37 5.78
CA LEU A 22 -2.38 -3.86 6.19
C LEU A 22 -1.96 -2.69 5.30
N ASP A 23 -2.09 -2.84 3.98
CA ASP A 23 -1.84 -1.77 3.01
C ASP A 23 -2.66 -0.52 3.36
N ALA A 24 -3.98 -0.66 3.48
CA ALA A 24 -4.87 0.45 3.81
C ALA A 24 -4.45 1.20 5.07
N VAL A 25 -4.12 0.47 6.15
CA VAL A 25 -3.73 1.09 7.43
C VAL A 25 -2.37 1.78 7.31
N VAL A 26 -1.35 1.09 6.79
CA VAL A 26 0.00 1.64 6.65
C VAL A 26 -0.02 2.87 5.74
N THR A 27 -0.69 2.77 4.60
CA THR A 27 -0.80 3.85 3.62
C THR A 27 -1.57 5.05 4.16
N ALA A 28 -2.72 4.83 4.82
CA ALA A 28 -3.49 5.93 5.41
C ALA A 28 -2.73 6.62 6.56
N VAL A 29 -2.07 5.86 7.43
CA VAL A 29 -1.26 6.41 8.54
C VAL A 29 -0.09 7.22 7.99
N ASN A 30 0.60 6.73 6.96
CA ASN A 30 1.68 7.47 6.30
C ASN A 30 1.17 8.77 5.65
N GLY A 31 0.02 8.71 4.96
CA GLY A 31 -0.61 9.90 4.38
C GLY A 31 -0.96 10.95 5.43
N LEU A 32 -1.58 10.52 6.54
CA LEU A 32 -1.91 11.41 7.66
C LEU A 32 -0.66 11.97 8.34
N ALA A 33 0.43 11.20 8.43
CA ALA A 33 1.69 11.69 8.95
C ALA A 33 2.26 12.82 8.08
N TYR A 34 2.27 12.67 6.74
CA TYR A 34 2.70 13.76 5.85
C TYR A 34 1.84 15.02 5.96
N LEU A 35 0.53 14.88 6.22
CA LEU A 35 -0.38 16.02 6.42
C LEU A 35 -0.20 16.70 7.79
N ALA A 36 -0.04 15.92 8.86
CA ALA A 36 -0.03 16.43 10.23
C ALA A 36 1.37 16.84 10.72
N LEU A 37 2.42 16.20 10.18
CA LEU A 37 3.81 16.34 10.63
C LEU A 37 4.70 16.89 9.52
N THR A 38 4.15 17.71 8.62
CA THR A 38 4.85 18.21 7.42
C THR A 38 6.19 18.87 7.73
N ALA A 39 6.23 19.77 8.73
CA ALA A 39 7.44 20.49 9.11
C ALA A 39 8.55 19.55 9.63
N PRO A 40 8.34 18.73 10.69
CA PRO A 40 9.40 17.84 11.17
C PRO A 40 9.78 16.75 10.16
N ILE A 41 8.86 16.30 9.30
CA ILE A 41 9.19 15.38 8.21
C ILE A 41 10.03 16.06 7.14
N ASN A 42 9.74 17.32 6.80
CA ASN A 42 10.58 18.10 5.88
C ASN A 42 12.00 18.24 6.43
N ASP A 43 12.14 18.63 7.71
CA ASP A 43 13.45 18.81 8.33
C ASP A 43 14.29 17.53 8.31
N LEU A 44 13.64 16.37 8.46
CA LEU A 44 14.32 15.06 8.50
C LEU A 44 14.62 14.50 7.09
N LEU A 45 13.64 14.57 6.19
CA LEU A 45 13.69 13.88 4.89
C LEU A 45 14.03 14.80 3.73
N GLY A 46 13.95 16.12 3.92
CA GLY A 46 14.13 17.14 2.87
C GLY A 46 12.94 17.29 1.93
N LEU A 47 11.82 16.60 2.17
CA LEU A 47 10.67 16.63 1.26
C LEU A 47 9.96 17.99 1.27
N PRO A 48 9.82 18.68 0.13
CA PRO A 48 9.13 19.97 0.08
C PRO A 48 7.68 19.88 0.61
N ALA A 49 7.25 20.84 1.42
CA ALA A 49 5.94 20.82 2.08
C ALA A 49 4.77 20.68 1.07
N GLY A 50 4.84 21.36 -0.07
CA GLY A 50 3.82 21.26 -1.13
C GLY A 50 3.67 19.84 -1.67
N LEU A 51 4.78 19.14 -1.87
CA LEU A 51 4.79 17.74 -2.30
C LEU A 51 4.22 16.83 -1.21
N GLN A 52 4.60 17.06 0.05
CA GLN A 52 4.07 16.31 1.18
C GLN A 52 2.55 16.43 1.33
N TYR A 53 1.96 17.62 1.14
CA TYR A 53 0.51 17.77 1.20
C TYR A 53 -0.21 17.00 0.10
N GLY A 54 0.30 17.07 -1.13
CA GLY A 54 -0.24 16.33 -2.26
C GLY A 54 -0.18 14.80 -2.06
N ILE A 55 1.00 14.29 -1.68
CA ILE A 55 1.21 12.88 -1.37
C ILE A 55 0.34 12.46 -0.19
N GLY A 56 0.34 13.24 0.89
CA GLY A 56 -0.41 12.95 2.11
C GLY A 56 -1.90 12.80 1.84
N ALA A 57 -2.50 13.75 1.14
CA ALA A 57 -3.91 13.71 0.76
C ALA A 57 -4.22 12.50 -0.14
N PHE A 58 -3.39 12.24 -1.15
CA PHE A 58 -3.54 11.08 -2.02
C PHE A 58 -3.50 9.77 -1.24
N LEU A 59 -2.48 9.56 -0.39
CA LEU A 59 -2.29 8.34 0.38
C LEU A 59 -3.42 8.11 1.39
N THR A 60 -3.91 9.17 2.04
CA THR A 60 -5.07 9.05 2.94
C THR A 60 -6.32 8.61 2.19
N VAL A 61 -6.63 9.22 1.05
CA VAL A 61 -7.80 8.83 0.22
C VAL A 61 -7.63 7.41 -0.32
N TYR A 62 -6.45 7.07 -0.82
CA TYR A 62 -6.15 5.75 -1.35
C TYR A 62 -6.25 4.67 -0.26
N GLY A 63 -5.69 4.90 0.93
CA GLY A 63 -5.79 3.97 2.05
C GLY A 63 -7.26 3.71 2.47
N VAL A 64 -8.11 4.74 2.47
CA VAL A 64 -9.56 4.57 2.67
C VAL A 64 -10.18 3.73 1.57
N ALA A 65 -9.85 4.00 0.30
CA ALA A 65 -10.37 3.22 -0.83
C ALA A 65 -9.97 1.74 -0.73
N VAL A 66 -8.71 1.43 -0.43
CA VAL A 66 -8.21 0.06 -0.25
C VAL A 66 -8.92 -0.63 0.92
N TRP A 67 -9.18 0.07 2.03
CA TRP A 67 -9.97 -0.47 3.14
C TRP A 67 -11.38 -0.86 2.70
N LEU A 68 -12.03 -0.01 1.92
CA LEU A 68 -13.36 -0.29 1.37
C LEU A 68 -13.35 -1.50 0.43
N ILE A 69 -12.28 -1.73 -0.34
CA ILE A 69 -12.11 -2.94 -1.16
C ILE A 69 -11.98 -4.19 -0.28
N ALA A 70 -11.34 -4.09 0.89
CA ALA A 70 -11.11 -5.23 1.79
C ALA A 70 -12.34 -5.65 2.62
N ARG A 71 -13.38 -4.82 2.68
CA ARG A 71 -14.55 -4.97 3.57
C ARG A 71 -15.56 -6.05 3.14
N PRO A 72 -16.01 -6.13 1.87
CA PRO A 72 -17.12 -7.01 1.48
C PRO A 72 -16.82 -8.49 1.68
N ALA A 73 -17.86 -9.30 1.94
CA ALA A 73 -17.74 -10.75 2.09
C ALA A 73 -17.36 -11.47 0.78
N ALA A 74 -17.80 -10.93 -0.37
CA ALA A 74 -17.35 -11.38 -1.69
C ALA A 74 -16.20 -10.48 -2.19
N VAL A 75 -15.07 -11.08 -2.59
CA VAL A 75 -13.93 -10.31 -3.09
C VAL A 75 -14.16 -9.88 -4.53
N ASN A 76 -14.08 -8.57 -4.77
CA ASN A 76 -14.07 -8.00 -6.11
C ASN A 76 -12.66 -8.08 -6.71
N ARG A 77 -12.41 -9.09 -7.55
CA ARG A 77 -11.10 -9.33 -8.17
C ARG A 77 -10.59 -8.12 -8.97
N THR A 78 -11.46 -7.45 -9.73
CA THR A 78 -11.08 -6.28 -10.53
C THR A 78 -10.57 -5.14 -9.64
N ALA A 79 -11.24 -4.88 -8.52
CA ALA A 79 -10.81 -3.85 -7.57
C ALA A 79 -9.46 -4.19 -6.92
N VAL A 80 -9.23 -5.47 -6.58
CA VAL A 80 -7.93 -5.90 -6.04
C VAL A 80 -6.82 -5.77 -7.09
N VAL A 81 -7.07 -6.13 -8.35
CA VAL A 81 -6.09 -5.95 -9.43
C VAL A 81 -5.77 -4.47 -9.63
N ALA A 82 -6.76 -3.57 -9.54
CA ALA A 82 -6.52 -2.13 -9.60
C ALA A 82 -5.61 -1.65 -8.46
N ALA A 83 -5.81 -2.12 -7.22
CA ALA A 83 -4.93 -1.81 -6.10
C ALA A 83 -3.50 -2.34 -6.31
N VAL A 84 -3.36 -3.57 -6.82
CA VAL A 84 -2.05 -4.14 -7.19
C VAL A 84 -1.34 -3.26 -8.21
N ALA A 85 -2.04 -2.85 -9.27
CA ALA A 85 -1.47 -2.04 -10.33
C ALA A 85 -1.06 -0.64 -9.85
N LEU A 86 -1.90 0.01 -9.02
CA LEU A 86 -1.60 1.31 -8.44
C LEU A 86 -0.40 1.25 -7.49
N ASN A 87 -0.34 0.23 -6.62
CA ASN A 87 0.81 0.03 -5.74
C ASN A 87 2.10 -0.25 -6.54
N ALA A 88 2.03 -1.11 -7.56
CA ALA A 88 3.17 -1.39 -8.42
C ALA A 88 3.65 -0.12 -9.15
N LEU A 89 2.73 0.67 -9.68
CA LEU A 89 3.04 1.96 -10.31
C LEU A 89 3.69 2.92 -9.30
N TRP A 90 3.13 3.05 -8.10
CA TRP A 90 3.68 3.91 -7.04
C TRP A 90 5.11 3.50 -6.68
N THR A 91 5.37 2.20 -6.53
CA THR A 91 6.72 1.68 -6.29
C THR A 91 7.68 2.06 -7.42
N VAL A 92 7.29 1.85 -8.68
CA VAL A 92 8.15 2.15 -9.83
C VAL A 92 8.43 3.64 -9.93
N VAL A 93 7.40 4.49 -9.82
CA VAL A 93 7.57 5.95 -9.88
C VAL A 93 8.45 6.44 -8.73
N SER A 94 8.24 5.95 -7.50
CA SER A 94 9.06 6.36 -6.35
C SER A 94 10.54 6.07 -6.55
N VAL A 95 10.88 4.89 -7.06
CA VAL A 95 12.28 4.50 -7.34
C VAL A 95 12.83 5.28 -8.53
N ALA A 96 12.03 5.47 -9.58
CA ALA A 96 12.45 6.19 -10.78
C ALA A 96 12.74 7.68 -10.49
N GLU A 97 11.86 8.35 -9.75
CA GLU A 97 12.03 9.76 -9.35
C GLU A 97 13.30 9.94 -8.50
N LEU A 98 13.55 9.02 -7.55
CA LEU A 98 14.79 9.06 -6.76
C LEU A 98 16.03 8.82 -7.63
N ALA A 99 16.00 7.83 -8.51
CA ALA A 99 17.14 7.48 -9.37
C ALA A 99 17.44 8.56 -10.42
N ALA A 100 16.43 9.27 -10.90
CA ALA A 100 16.56 10.37 -11.85
C ALA A 100 16.96 11.71 -11.17
N GLY A 101 17.02 11.76 -9.84
CA GLY A 101 17.27 13.00 -9.10
C GLY A 101 16.10 13.98 -9.12
N GLY A 102 14.88 13.51 -9.40
CA GLY A 102 13.65 14.32 -9.37
C GLY A 102 13.19 14.68 -7.95
N LEU A 103 13.74 14.03 -6.93
CA LEU A 103 13.47 14.31 -5.53
C LEU A 103 14.66 15.02 -4.87
N GLU A 104 14.43 16.27 -4.45
CA GLU A 104 15.34 16.99 -3.55
C GLU A 104 15.12 16.46 -2.14
N VAL A 105 15.86 15.41 -1.74
CA VAL A 105 15.74 14.77 -0.43
C VAL A 105 17.11 14.61 0.24
N THR A 106 17.10 14.51 1.58
CA THR A 106 18.30 14.15 2.34
C THR A 106 18.66 12.68 2.09
N THR A 107 19.86 12.24 2.51
CA THR A 107 20.24 10.82 2.49
C THR A 107 19.23 9.95 3.24
N LEU A 108 18.72 10.45 4.38
CA LEU A 108 17.69 9.75 5.15
C LEU A 108 16.35 9.72 4.39
N GLY A 109 15.99 10.81 3.71
CA GLY A 109 14.85 10.85 2.80
C GLY A 109 14.96 9.84 1.67
N ALA A 110 16.13 9.69 1.04
CA ALA A 110 16.37 8.68 0.02
C ALA A 110 16.16 7.25 0.55
N VAL A 111 16.71 6.93 1.73
CA VAL A 111 16.48 5.64 2.40
C VAL A 111 15.00 5.42 2.69
N TRP A 112 14.29 6.46 3.16
CA TRP A 112 12.86 6.41 3.41
C TRP A 112 12.05 6.12 2.14
N VAL A 113 12.35 6.80 1.03
CA VAL A 113 11.69 6.58 -0.27
C VAL A 113 11.86 5.13 -0.72
N VAL A 114 13.08 4.59 -0.66
CA VAL A 114 13.33 3.18 -1.05
C VAL A 114 12.61 2.20 -0.13
N MET A 115 12.66 2.42 1.18
CA MET A 115 11.98 1.57 2.16
C MET A 115 10.47 1.57 1.94
N GLN A 116 9.85 2.75 1.78
CA GLN A 116 8.42 2.89 1.51
C GLN A 116 8.04 2.22 0.19
N ALA A 117 8.82 2.43 -0.87
CA ALA A 117 8.57 1.80 -2.17
C ALA A 117 8.61 0.28 -2.08
N ALA A 118 9.54 -0.29 -1.30
CA ALA A 118 9.64 -1.71 -1.04
C ALA A 118 8.43 -2.25 -0.26
N VAL A 119 7.95 -1.51 0.75
CA VAL A 119 6.74 -1.88 1.51
C VAL A 119 5.50 -1.89 0.60
N VAL A 120 5.29 -0.84 -0.19
CA VAL A 120 4.18 -0.73 -1.14
C VAL A 120 4.24 -1.83 -2.21
N GLY A 121 5.43 -2.11 -2.74
CA GLY A 121 5.65 -3.19 -3.71
C GLY A 121 5.41 -4.57 -3.09
N GLY A 122 5.77 -4.74 -1.82
CA GLY A 122 5.45 -5.92 -1.01
C GLY A 122 3.94 -6.14 -0.88
N PHE A 123 3.16 -5.08 -0.64
CA PHE A 123 1.70 -5.19 -0.64
C PHE A 123 1.15 -5.60 -2.00
N ALA A 124 1.62 -4.99 -3.10
CA ALA A 124 1.23 -5.38 -4.45
C ALA A 124 1.51 -6.87 -4.71
N ALA A 125 2.70 -7.35 -4.34
CA ALA A 125 3.09 -8.75 -4.49
C ALA A 125 2.20 -9.68 -3.66
N LEU A 126 1.94 -9.37 -2.39
CA LEU A 126 1.09 -10.19 -1.52
C LEU A 126 -0.37 -10.24 -2.01
N GLN A 127 -0.91 -9.11 -2.46
CA GLN A 127 -2.25 -9.01 -3.04
C GLN A 127 -2.35 -9.86 -4.31
N TRP A 128 -1.37 -9.78 -5.20
CA TRP A 128 -1.30 -10.56 -6.44
C TRP A 128 -1.17 -12.06 -6.18
N LEU A 129 -0.24 -12.47 -5.31
CA LEU A 129 -0.07 -13.87 -4.92
C LEU A 129 -1.32 -14.44 -4.27
N GLY A 130 -2.00 -13.64 -3.43
CA GLY A 130 -3.28 -14.01 -2.84
C GLY A 130 -4.36 -14.24 -3.89
N LEU A 131 -4.47 -13.38 -4.91
CA LEU A 131 -5.43 -13.55 -6.01
C LEU A 131 -5.15 -14.81 -6.82
N ARG A 132 -3.88 -15.09 -7.12
CA ARG A 132 -3.43 -16.28 -7.88
C ARG A 132 -3.69 -17.58 -7.12
N LYS A 133 -3.64 -17.56 -5.79
CA LYS A 133 -3.93 -18.74 -4.96
C LYS A 133 -5.43 -19.00 -4.80
N ALA A 134 -6.25 -17.95 -4.92
CA ALA A 134 -7.70 -18.03 -4.74
C ALA A 134 -8.48 -18.35 -6.04
N GLY A 135 -7.79 -18.51 -7.17
CA GLY A 135 -8.37 -18.85 -8.48
C GLY A 135 -7.78 -20.13 -8.99
#